data_AF-A0A2K9P4H0-F1
#
_entry.id   AF-A0A2K9P4H0-F1
#
_cell.length_a   1.000
_cell.length_b   1.000
_cell.length_c   1.000
_cell.angle_alpha   90.00
_cell.angle_beta   90.00
_cell.angle_gamma   90.00
#
_symmetry.space_group_name_H-M   'P 1'
#
loop_
_entity.id
_entity.type
_entity.pdbx_description
1 polymer ?
#
loop_
_entity_poly.entity_id
_entity_poly.type
_entity_poly.pdbx_seq_one_letter_code
_entity_poly.pdbx_strand_id
1 'polypeptide(L)'
;MIFDRIREMAKDIFKPKLAAVLTAGVMIMGCVPAFAIESEYDYDFQIDVSAFSNAELGTISSDTPSGTTADITLNGNQLYINGHEKYLDSPMLYANDTLMLALTSMQNFMECKVYYDPALYTAYIIKGEYSIRIALGSNLAIINNAYTEYWDAPLINYDGTLYVPLKSLMDSLWYTTDMSYNGSVNIISHAPENYQYSYVGGVHVVYIDPLNIKAEAIVNKSAESSGKANYSNSSFFGWEATGNTYSVGIIVSDGQIISNYATHGYPVTTLIVHYDGSVEVKQVYDITTENNVMFAVSGCGVLPKVMSSEEGFVGAFDIDRYTNRTYIGYNPEMGKIVLCVSSSTTLARAGQVLSDLGCVGGLALDGGGSAALGLSNGTKFSSDGRKQYAVLYWE
;
A
#
# COMPACT_ATOMS: atom_id res chain seq x y z
N MET A 1 54.22 -12.45 -17.46
CA MET A 1 54.61 -11.61 -18.62
C MET A 1 53.41 -11.37 -19.53
N ILE A 2 52.28 -10.93 -18.94
CA ILE A 2 51.04 -10.47 -19.58
C ILE A 2 50.42 -9.48 -18.58
N PHE A 3 51.12 -8.39 -18.27
CA PHE A 3 50.63 -7.34 -17.35
C PHE A 3 51.12 -5.93 -17.72
N ASP A 4 51.61 -5.71 -18.94
CA ASP A 4 52.17 -4.42 -19.39
C ASP A 4 51.52 -3.84 -20.66
N ARG A 5 50.24 -4.14 -20.95
CA ARG A 5 49.55 -3.61 -22.14
C ARG A 5 48.26 -2.83 -21.90
N ILE A 6 47.96 -2.44 -20.66
CA ILE A 6 46.78 -1.61 -20.32
C ILE A 6 47.18 -0.20 -19.85
N ARG A 7 48.48 0.13 -19.80
CA ARG A 7 48.97 1.42 -19.25
C ARG A 7 49.34 2.52 -20.25
N GLU A 8 49.04 2.34 -21.54
CA GLU A 8 49.48 3.25 -22.62
C GLU A 8 48.34 3.75 -23.55
N MET A 9 47.10 3.83 -23.08
CA MET A 9 45.99 4.42 -23.87
C MET A 9 45.17 5.46 -23.09
N ALA A 10 45.82 6.24 -22.23
CA ALA A 10 45.18 7.31 -21.45
C ALA A 10 46.02 8.59 -21.37
N LYS A 11 46.66 8.98 -22.47
CA LYS A 11 47.27 10.30 -22.61
C LYS A 11 46.94 10.87 -23.99
N ASP A 12 46.59 12.14 -23.95
CA ASP A 12 46.23 13.02 -25.07
C ASP A 12 44.81 12.84 -25.60
N ILE A 13 43.89 13.69 -25.10
CA ILE A 13 43.10 14.63 -25.91
C ILE A 13 42.21 15.50 -24.97
N PHE A 14 42.55 16.79 -24.97
CA PHE A 14 41.79 17.99 -24.55
C PHE A 14 41.71 18.43 -23.07
N LYS A 15 42.51 19.46 -22.79
CA LYS A 15 42.42 20.42 -21.67
C LYS A 15 41.22 21.37 -21.85
N PRO A 16 40.64 21.91 -20.75
CA PRO A 16 39.64 22.98 -20.79
C PRO A 16 40.31 24.37 -20.85
N LYS A 17 39.69 25.34 -21.52
CA LYS A 17 40.01 26.76 -21.40
C LYS A 17 38.82 27.54 -20.84
N LEU A 18 39.15 28.34 -19.84
CA LEU A 18 38.35 29.28 -19.06
C LEU A 18 38.23 30.65 -19.78
N ALA A 19 37.32 31.50 -19.25
CA ALA A 19 37.08 32.96 -19.48
C ALA A 19 35.92 33.29 -20.45
N ALA A 20 34.79 33.92 -20.08
CA ALA A 20 34.41 35.11 -19.26
C ALA A 20 34.03 36.33 -20.13
N VAL A 21 33.09 37.16 -19.61
CA VAL A 21 32.63 38.51 -20.01
C VAL A 21 31.38 38.54 -20.93
N LEU A 22 30.15 38.86 -20.47
CA LEU A 22 29.49 40.11 -20.00
C LEU A 22 28.93 41.06 -21.10
N THR A 23 27.61 41.29 -21.01
CA THR A 23 26.80 42.52 -21.27
C THR A 23 26.31 42.97 -22.66
N ALA A 24 25.04 43.42 -22.63
CA ALA A 24 24.25 44.28 -23.53
C ALA A 24 23.77 43.67 -24.86
N GLY A 25 22.50 43.70 -25.27
CA GLY A 25 21.36 44.54 -24.90
C GLY A 25 20.85 45.26 -26.15
N VAL A 26 19.81 44.75 -26.81
CA VAL A 26 18.98 45.52 -27.77
C VAL A 26 17.52 45.06 -27.69
N MET A 27 16.66 46.01 -27.34
CA MET A 27 15.20 46.00 -27.39
C MET A 27 14.65 45.80 -28.80
N ILE A 28 13.56 45.05 -28.94
CA ILE A 28 12.45 45.42 -29.83
C ILE A 28 11.14 45.21 -29.07
N MET A 29 10.36 46.29 -28.92
CA MET A 29 9.01 46.32 -28.38
C MET A 29 7.99 45.75 -29.37
N GLY A 30 6.94 45.12 -28.84
CA GLY A 30 5.74 44.74 -29.58
C GLY A 30 4.59 44.27 -28.67
N CYS A 31 3.91 45.23 -28.05
CA CYS A 31 2.54 45.27 -27.51
C CYS A 31 1.62 44.00 -27.37
N VAL A 32 1.19 43.77 -26.10
CA VAL A 32 -0.12 43.33 -25.51
C VAL A 32 -0.75 41.96 -25.89
N PRO A 33 -1.57 41.31 -25.00
CA PRO A 33 -2.00 41.70 -23.65
C PRO A 33 -1.82 40.65 -22.54
N ALA A 34 -2.14 41.09 -21.32
CA ALA A 34 -2.15 40.34 -20.08
C ALA A 34 -2.95 39.02 -20.20
N PHE A 35 -2.31 37.91 -19.82
CA PHE A 35 -3.01 36.67 -19.52
C PHE A 35 -3.23 36.58 -18.02
N ALA A 36 -4.50 36.50 -17.66
CA ALA A 36 -4.98 36.12 -16.36
C ALA A 36 -4.42 34.73 -16.01
N ILE A 37 -4.04 34.57 -14.74
CA ILE A 37 -3.81 33.26 -14.14
C ILE A 37 -5.22 32.73 -13.84
N GLU A 38 -5.75 31.91 -14.73
CA GLU A 38 -6.91 31.06 -14.46
C GLU A 38 -6.41 29.67 -14.06
N SER A 39 -6.97 29.19 -12.96
CA SER A 39 -6.81 27.87 -12.41
C SER A 39 -7.64 26.86 -13.20
N GLU A 40 -6.99 25.90 -13.85
CA GLU A 40 -7.63 24.69 -14.37
C GLU A 40 -6.69 23.51 -14.13
N TYR A 41 -6.92 22.78 -13.03
CA TYR A 41 -6.63 21.35 -13.00
C TYR A 41 -7.98 20.66 -13.21
N ASP A 42 -8.32 20.49 -14.47
CA ASP A 42 -9.44 19.70 -14.93
C ASP A 42 -8.98 18.23 -14.92
N TYR A 43 -9.23 17.51 -13.82
CA TYR A 43 -9.14 16.06 -13.82
C TYR A 43 -10.50 15.52 -14.26
N ASP A 44 -10.64 15.34 -15.56
CA ASP A 44 -11.71 14.59 -16.19
C ASP A 44 -11.63 13.12 -15.68
N PHE A 45 -12.32 12.83 -14.58
CA PHE A 45 -12.55 11.48 -14.09
C PHE A 45 -13.59 10.82 -15.01
N GLN A 46 -13.13 10.22 -16.11
CA GLN A 46 -14.01 9.40 -16.94
C GLN A 46 -14.42 8.14 -16.18
N ILE A 47 -15.65 8.15 -15.71
CA ILE A 47 -16.33 7.01 -15.09
C ILE A 47 -16.65 5.99 -16.20
N ASP A 48 -16.06 4.80 -16.12
CA ASP A 48 -16.53 3.66 -16.90
C ASP A 48 -17.87 3.15 -16.33
N VAL A 49 -18.96 3.69 -16.87
CA VAL A 49 -20.35 3.31 -16.57
C VAL A 49 -20.80 2.04 -17.30
N SER A 50 -19.93 1.37 -18.06
CA SER A 50 -20.31 0.18 -18.84
C SER A 50 -20.72 -1.03 -17.97
N ALA A 51 -20.36 -1.03 -16.68
CA ALA A 51 -20.81 -2.05 -15.73
C ALA A 51 -22.29 -1.94 -15.32
N PHE A 52 -22.97 -0.82 -15.63
CA PHE A 52 -24.39 -0.63 -15.31
C PHE A 52 -25.34 -0.90 -16.49
N SER A 53 -24.85 -1.33 -17.65
CA SER A 53 -25.70 -1.45 -18.85
C SER A 53 -26.48 -2.76 -18.98
N ASN A 54 -26.41 -3.71 -18.02
CA ASN A 54 -27.08 -5.02 -18.16
C ASN A 54 -27.73 -5.57 -16.88
N ALA A 55 -27.95 -4.75 -15.85
CA ALA A 55 -28.92 -5.13 -14.81
C ALA A 55 -30.32 -4.81 -15.37
N GLU A 56 -31.12 -5.85 -15.59
CA GLU A 56 -32.51 -5.72 -16.05
C GLU A 56 -33.23 -4.62 -15.27
N LEU A 57 -33.85 -3.71 -16.01
CA LEU A 57 -34.69 -2.62 -15.54
C LEU A 57 -35.86 -3.18 -14.70
N GLY A 58 -35.58 -3.48 -13.44
CA GLY A 58 -36.59 -3.54 -12.40
C GLY A 58 -37.11 -2.13 -12.21
N THR A 59 -38.37 -1.90 -12.54
CA THR A 59 -39.11 -0.68 -12.19
C THR A 59 -38.94 -0.37 -10.70
N ILE A 60 -38.17 0.67 -10.38
CA ILE A 60 -38.10 1.22 -9.02
C ILE A 60 -38.67 2.64 -9.08
N SER A 61 -39.81 2.78 -8.40
CA SER A 61 -40.64 3.96 -8.24
C SER A 61 -39.84 5.14 -7.65
N SER A 62 -40.13 6.35 -8.14
CA SER A 62 -39.60 7.62 -7.64
C SER A 62 -40.16 8.07 -6.28
N ASP A 63 -40.90 7.20 -5.58
CA ASP A 63 -41.47 7.48 -4.26
C ASP A 63 -41.25 6.27 -3.36
N THR A 64 -40.34 6.39 -2.39
CA THR A 64 -40.05 5.41 -1.32
C THR A 64 -39.60 4.02 -1.82
N PRO A 65 -38.62 3.35 -1.18
CA PRO A 65 -38.53 1.89 -1.31
C PRO A 65 -39.77 1.27 -0.66
N SER A 66 -40.88 1.18 -1.40
CA SER A 66 -42.04 0.41 -0.98
C SER A 66 -41.65 -1.07 -1.08
N GLY A 67 -41.40 -1.72 0.06
CA GLY A 67 -41.19 -3.17 0.04
C GLY A 67 -40.90 -3.86 1.35
N THR A 68 -40.44 -3.16 2.39
CA THR A 68 -40.35 -3.72 3.74
C THR A 68 -40.83 -2.66 4.72
N THR A 69 -41.87 -2.95 5.49
CA THR A 69 -42.21 -2.20 6.69
C THR A 69 -41.02 -2.30 7.63
N ALA A 70 -40.12 -1.31 7.56
CA ALA A 70 -39.03 -1.21 8.51
C ALA A 70 -39.61 -0.70 9.82
N ASP A 71 -39.43 -1.45 10.90
CA ASP A 71 -39.71 -0.94 12.24
C ASP A 71 -38.63 0.11 12.56
N ILE A 72 -39.01 1.39 12.51
CA ILE A 72 -38.11 2.52 12.76
C ILE A 72 -38.27 3.01 14.19
N THR A 73 -37.18 2.99 14.95
CA THR A 73 -37.12 3.57 16.30
C THR A 73 -35.97 4.55 16.38
N LEU A 74 -36.23 5.78 16.85
CA LEU A 74 -35.17 6.76 17.08
C LEU A 74 -34.28 6.30 18.25
N ASN A 75 -32.97 6.40 18.05
CA ASN A 75 -31.97 6.31 19.09
C ASN A 75 -31.44 7.72 19.41
N GLY A 76 -30.59 7.84 20.43
CA GLY A 76 -29.93 9.10 20.77
C GLY A 76 -29.03 9.65 19.66
N ASN A 77 -28.56 10.88 19.86
CA ASN A 77 -27.62 11.59 19.00
C ASN A 77 -26.18 11.59 19.55
N GLN A 78 -25.88 10.70 20.50
CA GLN A 78 -24.60 10.64 21.20
C GLN A 78 -23.89 9.32 20.89
N LEU A 79 -22.60 9.40 20.56
CA LEU A 79 -21.71 8.26 20.45
C LEU A 79 -20.38 8.57 21.12
N TYR A 80 -19.58 7.54 21.39
CA TYR A 80 -18.22 7.70 21.91
C TYR A 80 -17.22 7.20 20.87
N ILE A 81 -16.16 7.97 20.61
CA ILE A 81 -15.01 7.52 19.82
C ILE A 81 -13.79 7.48 20.73
N ASN A 82 -13.20 6.31 20.91
CA ASN A 82 -12.07 6.11 21.83
C ASN A 82 -12.36 6.64 23.24
N GLY A 83 -13.60 6.46 23.72
CA GLY A 83 -14.04 6.96 25.03
C GLY A 83 -14.32 8.47 25.08
N HIS A 84 -14.20 9.20 23.97
CA HIS A 84 -14.56 10.62 23.89
C HIS A 84 -15.95 10.80 23.27
N GLU A 85 -16.78 11.59 23.94
CA GLU A 85 -18.13 11.91 23.49
C GLU A 85 -18.13 12.69 22.16
N LYS A 86 -19.02 12.31 21.26
CA LYS A 86 -19.32 12.99 20.00
C LYS A 86 -20.81 13.11 19.82
N TYR A 87 -21.22 14.26 19.29
CA TYR A 87 -22.60 14.56 18.96
C TYR A 87 -22.81 14.44 17.46
N LEU A 88 -23.92 13.80 17.09
CA LEU A 88 -24.36 13.61 15.73
C LEU A 88 -25.31 14.75 15.33
N ASP A 89 -25.24 15.16 14.07
CA ASP A 89 -26.11 16.21 13.51
C ASP A 89 -27.57 15.73 13.40
N SER A 90 -27.73 14.42 13.17
CA SER A 90 -29.02 13.74 13.18
C SER A 90 -28.98 12.53 14.13
N PRO A 91 -30.10 12.20 14.80
CA PRO A 91 -30.15 11.04 15.69
C PRO A 91 -29.87 9.76 14.92
N MET A 92 -29.27 8.77 15.58
CA MET A 92 -29.26 7.41 15.03
C MET A 92 -30.67 6.85 15.06
N LEU A 93 -30.92 5.81 14.26
CA LEU A 93 -32.18 5.07 14.31
C LEU A 93 -31.93 3.57 14.21
N TYR A 94 -32.84 2.77 14.73
CA TYR A 94 -32.93 1.35 14.38
C TYR A 94 -33.87 1.20 13.20
N ALA A 95 -33.46 0.46 12.18
CA ALA A 95 -34.31 0.00 11.08
C ALA A 95 -34.16 -1.52 10.96
N ASN A 96 -35.25 -2.27 11.22
CA ASN A 96 -35.22 -3.75 11.25
C ASN A 96 -34.09 -4.29 12.15
N ASP A 97 -34.06 -3.83 13.41
CA ASP A 97 -33.03 -4.19 14.41
C ASP A 97 -31.59 -3.81 14.06
N THR A 98 -31.35 -3.14 12.93
CA THR A 98 -30.04 -2.64 12.54
C THR A 98 -29.90 -1.19 12.95
N LEU A 99 -28.85 -0.88 13.70
CA LEU A 99 -28.52 0.50 14.07
C LEU A 99 -27.96 1.24 12.86
N MET A 100 -28.59 2.35 12.50
CA MET A 100 -28.29 3.16 11.35
C MET A 100 -27.74 4.54 11.75
N LEU A 101 -26.78 5.01 10.98
CA LEU A 101 -26.12 6.30 11.13
C LEU A 101 -26.49 7.21 9.98
N ALA A 102 -26.85 8.47 10.29
CA ALA A 102 -27.02 9.49 9.28
C ALA A 102 -25.69 9.83 8.61
N LEU A 103 -25.65 9.77 7.29
CA LEU A 103 -24.45 10.03 6.49
C LEU A 103 -23.90 11.46 6.69
N THR A 104 -24.78 12.43 6.91
CA THR A 104 -24.40 13.84 7.17
C THR A 104 -23.52 13.97 8.41
N SER A 105 -23.79 13.19 9.46
CA SER A 105 -23.06 13.27 10.71
C SER A 105 -21.59 12.82 10.56
N MET A 106 -21.24 12.04 9.53
CA MET A 106 -19.90 11.47 9.40
C MET A 106 -18.80 12.52 9.21
N GLN A 107 -19.10 13.61 8.48
CA GLN A 107 -18.10 14.63 8.15
C GLN A 107 -17.51 15.27 9.41
N ASN A 108 -18.32 15.41 10.46
CA ASN A 108 -17.95 16.11 11.69
C ASN A 108 -17.09 15.27 12.65
N PHE A 109 -17.05 13.94 12.52
CA PHE A 109 -16.33 13.10 13.47
C PHE A 109 -15.38 12.06 12.87
N MET A 110 -15.41 11.81 11.55
CA MET A 110 -14.56 10.80 10.90
C MET A 110 -13.53 11.39 9.92
N GLU A 111 -13.48 12.73 9.79
CA GLU A 111 -12.63 13.42 8.80
C GLU A 111 -12.83 12.88 7.38
N CYS A 112 -14.07 12.51 7.05
CA CYS A 112 -14.44 12.00 5.74
C CYS A 112 -15.29 13.02 4.97
N LYS A 113 -15.27 12.92 3.64
CA LYS A 113 -16.18 13.63 2.75
C LYS A 113 -17.32 12.69 2.40
N VAL A 114 -18.54 13.21 2.44
CA VAL A 114 -19.72 12.46 2.03
C VAL A 114 -20.44 13.22 0.93
N TYR A 115 -20.76 12.52 -0.15
CA TYR A 115 -21.48 13.05 -1.31
C TYR A 115 -22.60 12.09 -1.70
N TYR A 116 -23.70 12.61 -2.21
CA TYR A 116 -24.79 11.81 -2.77
C TYR A 116 -25.07 12.26 -4.19
N ASP A 117 -25.04 11.30 -5.11
CA ASP A 117 -25.45 11.51 -6.49
C ASP A 117 -26.93 11.12 -6.64
N PRO A 118 -27.85 12.09 -6.81
CA PRO A 118 -29.27 11.80 -6.98
C PRO A 118 -29.60 11.16 -8.33
N ALA A 119 -28.76 11.33 -9.37
CA ALA A 119 -28.98 10.71 -10.67
C ALA A 119 -28.65 9.22 -10.64
N LEU A 120 -27.62 8.84 -9.87
CA LEU A 120 -27.19 7.46 -9.67
C LEU A 120 -27.81 6.82 -8.41
N TYR A 121 -28.59 7.57 -7.65
CA TYR A 121 -29.07 7.19 -6.32
C TYR A 121 -27.98 6.62 -5.41
N THR A 122 -26.75 7.14 -5.51
CA THR A 122 -25.56 6.53 -4.91
C THR A 122 -24.90 7.48 -3.92
N ALA A 123 -24.66 6.98 -2.70
CA ALA A 123 -23.86 7.66 -1.70
C ALA A 123 -22.39 7.29 -1.84
N TYR A 124 -21.52 8.28 -1.67
CA TYR A 124 -20.08 8.20 -1.71
C TYR A 124 -19.52 8.66 -0.37
N ILE A 125 -18.68 7.84 0.24
CA ILE A 125 -18.01 8.13 1.51
C ILE A 125 -16.51 8.03 1.24
N ILE A 126 -15.78 9.13 1.45
CA ILE A 126 -14.37 9.26 1.09
C ILE A 126 -13.58 9.63 2.33
N LYS A 127 -12.58 8.82 2.71
CA LYS A 127 -11.68 9.08 3.83
C LYS A 127 -10.23 8.93 3.34
N GLY A 128 -9.56 10.05 3.08
CA GLY A 128 -8.31 10.03 2.31
C GLY A 128 -8.55 9.42 0.92
N GLU A 129 -7.74 8.44 0.53
CA GLU A 129 -7.88 7.68 -0.72
C GLU A 129 -8.90 6.53 -0.63
N TYR A 130 -9.45 6.27 0.56
CA TYR A 130 -10.45 5.23 0.74
C TYR A 130 -11.83 5.70 0.30
N SER A 131 -12.51 4.90 -0.53
CA SER A 131 -13.85 5.21 -1.01
C SER A 131 -14.81 4.05 -0.81
N ILE A 132 -15.99 4.36 -0.27
CA ILE A 132 -17.15 3.48 -0.23
C ILE A 132 -18.23 4.08 -1.13
N ARG A 133 -18.86 3.23 -1.94
CA ARG A 133 -20.03 3.60 -2.75
C ARG A 133 -21.16 2.62 -2.46
N ILE A 134 -22.35 3.13 -2.23
CA ILE A 134 -23.54 2.31 -1.97
C ILE A 134 -24.79 2.98 -2.54
N ALA A 135 -25.57 2.22 -3.29
CA ALA A 135 -26.81 2.68 -3.91
C ALA A 135 -27.98 2.63 -2.92
N LEU A 136 -28.94 3.55 -3.05
CA LEU A 136 -30.15 3.60 -2.25
C LEU A 136 -30.97 2.32 -2.42
N GLY A 137 -31.35 1.70 -1.31
CA GLY A 137 -32.03 0.40 -1.30
C GLY A 137 -31.11 -0.81 -1.49
N SER A 138 -29.81 -0.60 -1.75
CA SER A 138 -28.82 -1.68 -1.85
C SER A 138 -28.14 -1.90 -0.51
N ASN A 139 -27.88 -3.17 -0.19
CA ASN A 139 -26.94 -3.59 0.86
C ASN A 139 -25.60 -4.07 0.27
N LEU A 140 -25.37 -3.92 -1.04
CA LEU A 140 -24.08 -4.16 -1.67
C LEU A 140 -23.30 -2.85 -1.73
N ALA A 141 -22.14 -2.82 -1.08
CA ALA A 141 -21.19 -1.72 -1.13
C ALA A 141 -20.00 -2.06 -2.05
N ILE A 142 -19.46 -1.03 -2.68
CA ILE A 142 -18.22 -1.08 -3.44
C ILE A 142 -17.17 -0.30 -2.64
N ILE A 143 -16.06 -0.98 -2.32
CA ILE A 143 -14.99 -0.44 -1.51
C ILE A 143 -13.72 -0.40 -2.33
N ASN A 144 -13.13 0.78 -2.55
CA ASN A 144 -11.91 0.96 -3.35
C ASN A 144 -11.98 0.24 -4.71
N ASN A 145 -13.12 0.35 -5.39
CA ASN A 145 -13.43 -0.33 -6.66
C ASN A 145 -13.50 -1.88 -6.60
N ALA A 146 -13.41 -2.49 -5.41
CA ALA A 146 -13.68 -3.90 -5.20
C ALA A 146 -15.10 -4.10 -4.64
N TYR A 147 -15.81 -5.10 -5.15
CA TYR A 147 -17.07 -5.53 -4.55
C TYR A 147 -16.79 -6.21 -3.20
N THR A 148 -17.55 -5.85 -2.17
CA THR A 148 -17.51 -6.55 -0.89
C THR A 148 -18.65 -7.56 -0.75
N GLU A 149 -18.60 -8.34 0.32
CA GLU A 149 -19.77 -9.05 0.83
C GLU A 149 -20.87 -8.04 1.24
N TYR A 150 -22.11 -8.54 1.31
CA TYR A 150 -23.31 -7.75 1.63
C TYR A 150 -23.23 -7.13 3.03
N TRP A 151 -23.60 -5.85 3.14
CA TRP A 151 -23.85 -5.18 4.41
C TRP A 151 -25.12 -5.70 5.09
N ASP A 152 -25.18 -5.49 6.41
CA ASP A 152 -26.21 -6.04 7.28
C ASP A 152 -27.62 -5.47 6.99
N ALA A 153 -27.69 -4.28 6.38
CA ALA A 153 -28.92 -3.65 5.91
C ALA A 153 -28.65 -2.71 4.70
N PRO A 154 -29.67 -2.32 3.93
CA PRO A 154 -29.48 -1.41 2.80
C PRO A 154 -29.27 0.04 3.24
N LEU A 155 -28.69 0.86 2.34
CA LEU A 155 -28.79 2.33 2.44
C LEU A 155 -30.27 2.72 2.35
N ILE A 156 -30.76 3.54 3.28
CA ILE A 156 -32.15 4.03 3.29
C ILE A 156 -32.20 5.56 3.27
N ASN A 157 -33.32 6.10 2.80
CA ASN A 157 -33.70 7.50 2.96
C ASN A 157 -34.88 7.56 3.92
N TYR A 158 -34.70 8.24 5.05
CA TYR A 158 -35.74 8.46 6.05
C TYR A 158 -35.85 9.97 6.33
N ASP A 159 -37.03 10.53 6.06
CA ASP A 159 -37.34 11.95 6.22
C ASP A 159 -36.31 12.88 5.54
N GLY A 160 -35.91 12.54 4.32
CA GLY A 160 -34.92 13.30 3.54
C GLY A 160 -33.47 13.13 3.99
N THR A 161 -33.20 12.31 5.01
CA THR A 161 -31.85 12.00 5.50
C THR A 161 -31.44 10.60 5.06
N LEU A 162 -30.23 10.46 4.53
CA LEU A 162 -29.67 9.16 4.16
C LEU A 162 -29.02 8.49 5.37
N TYR A 163 -29.36 7.22 5.57
CA TYR A 163 -28.87 6.40 6.68
C TYR A 163 -28.22 5.11 6.20
N VAL A 164 -27.08 4.78 6.79
CA VAL A 164 -26.30 3.56 6.51
C VAL A 164 -26.18 2.69 7.76
N PRO A 165 -26.02 1.36 7.61
CA PRO A 165 -25.78 0.45 8.74
C PRO A 165 -24.49 0.82 9.45
N LEU A 166 -24.56 1.20 10.72
CA LEU A 166 -23.42 1.73 11.46
C LEU A 166 -22.30 0.69 11.54
N LYS A 167 -22.63 -0.55 11.91
CA LYS A 167 -21.63 -1.62 12.07
C LYS A 167 -20.91 -1.91 10.76
N SER A 168 -21.63 -2.21 9.68
CA SER A 168 -21.02 -2.52 8.38
C SER A 168 -20.16 -1.37 7.84
N LEU A 169 -20.62 -0.12 8.05
CA LEU A 169 -19.83 1.06 7.72
C LEU A 169 -18.55 1.15 8.57
N MET A 170 -18.66 0.98 9.89
CA MET A 170 -17.51 1.07 10.79
C MET A 170 -16.49 -0.03 10.51
N ASP A 171 -16.93 -1.27 10.29
CA ASP A 171 -16.08 -2.38 9.89
C ASP A 171 -15.35 -2.09 8.57
N SER A 172 -16.07 -1.51 7.60
CA SER A 172 -15.48 -1.05 6.34
C SER A 172 -14.39 0.00 6.58
N LEU A 173 -14.63 0.92 7.50
CA LEU A 173 -13.69 1.98 7.88
C LEU A 173 -12.68 1.56 8.97
N TRP A 174 -12.57 0.26 9.29
CA TRP A 174 -11.62 -0.32 10.26
C TRP A 174 -11.82 0.12 11.72
N TYR A 175 -13.05 0.38 12.11
CA TYR A 175 -13.47 0.65 13.48
C TYR A 175 -14.19 -0.55 14.08
N THR A 176 -14.02 -0.80 15.37
CA THR A 176 -14.90 -1.73 16.10
C THR A 176 -16.05 -0.97 16.74
N THR A 177 -17.27 -1.48 16.55
CA THR A 177 -18.45 -1.01 17.29
C THR A 177 -18.74 -1.93 18.47
N ASP A 178 -18.66 -1.39 19.68
CA ASP A 178 -19.22 -2.01 20.88
C ASP A 178 -20.58 -1.36 21.20
N MET A 179 -21.64 -2.14 21.02
CA MET A 179 -23.01 -1.73 21.30
C MET A 179 -23.35 -2.13 22.73
N SER A 180 -23.22 -1.20 23.66
CA SER A 180 -23.58 -1.46 25.05
C SER A 180 -25.12 -1.42 25.23
N TYR A 181 -25.63 -2.28 26.13
CA TYR A 181 -27.07 -2.53 26.35
C TYR A 181 -27.86 -1.32 26.90
N ASN A 182 -27.22 -0.15 27.08
CA ASN A 182 -27.83 1.07 27.61
C ASN A 182 -28.03 2.18 26.55
N GLY A 183 -27.88 1.85 25.26
CA GLY A 183 -28.02 2.80 24.16
C GLY A 183 -26.76 3.61 23.85
N SER A 184 -25.66 3.43 24.60
CA SER A 184 -24.37 4.04 24.29
C SER A 184 -23.62 3.21 23.26
N VAL A 185 -23.22 3.86 22.17
CA VAL A 185 -22.41 3.27 21.11
C VAL A 185 -20.96 3.69 21.31
N ASN A 186 -20.08 2.71 21.53
CA ASN A 186 -18.65 2.95 21.59
C ASN A 186 -18.02 2.52 20.25
N ILE A 187 -17.48 3.49 19.54
CA ILE A 187 -16.63 3.30 18.38
C ILE A 187 -15.19 3.32 18.88
N ILE A 188 -14.49 2.21 18.73
CA ILE A 188 -13.07 2.13 19.04
C ILE A 188 -12.34 2.28 17.70
N SER A 189 -11.68 3.42 17.52
CA SER A 189 -10.69 3.53 16.46
C SER A 189 -9.50 2.68 16.85
N HIS A 190 -9.15 1.73 16.02
CA HIS A 190 -7.77 1.28 16.03
C HIS A 190 -6.93 2.51 15.64
N ALA A 191 -5.76 2.70 16.26
CA ALA A 191 -4.70 3.39 15.52
C ALA A 191 -4.66 2.72 14.14
N PRO A 192 -4.61 3.46 13.02
CA PRO A 192 -4.56 2.83 11.69
C PRO A 192 -3.51 1.74 11.81
N GLU A 193 -3.91 0.47 11.64
CA GLU A 193 -3.00 -0.63 11.87
C GLU A 193 -1.73 -0.28 11.10
N ASN A 194 -0.57 -0.34 11.74
CA ASN A 194 0.69 0.07 11.11
C ASN A 194 1.02 -0.82 9.87
N TYR A 195 0.16 -1.81 9.60
CA TYR A 195 0.04 -2.51 8.35
C TYR A 195 -1.43 -2.90 8.05
N GLN A 196 -1.73 -3.23 6.79
CA GLN A 196 -2.97 -3.84 6.35
C GLN A 196 -2.67 -5.13 5.58
N TYR A 197 -3.62 -6.07 5.57
CA TYR A 197 -3.50 -7.33 4.81
C TYR A 197 -4.65 -7.51 3.84
N SER A 198 -4.36 -8.05 2.66
CA SER A 198 -5.35 -8.53 1.70
C SER A 198 -4.84 -9.79 0.99
N TYR A 199 -5.78 -10.59 0.47
CA TYR A 199 -5.48 -11.72 -0.40
C TYR A 199 -6.15 -11.52 -1.76
N VAL A 200 -5.36 -11.21 -2.79
CA VAL A 200 -5.89 -10.78 -4.09
C VAL A 200 -5.24 -11.62 -5.19
N GLY A 201 -6.07 -12.29 -5.99
CA GLY A 201 -5.60 -13.03 -7.17
C GLY A 201 -4.56 -14.12 -6.86
N GLY A 202 -4.63 -14.74 -5.68
CA GLY A 202 -3.65 -15.77 -5.25
C GLY A 202 -2.37 -15.20 -4.63
N VAL A 203 -2.33 -13.90 -4.34
CA VAL A 203 -1.20 -13.20 -3.75
C VAL A 203 -1.59 -12.73 -2.35
N HIS A 204 -0.77 -13.03 -1.35
CA HIS A 204 -0.84 -12.37 -0.06
C HIS A 204 -0.18 -11.01 -0.18
N VAL A 205 -0.89 -9.94 0.18
CA VAL A 205 -0.42 -8.56 0.07
C VAL A 205 -0.51 -7.90 1.44
N VAL A 206 0.60 -7.34 1.89
CA VAL A 206 0.70 -6.57 3.13
C VAL A 206 1.11 -5.15 2.78
N TYR A 207 0.31 -4.17 3.17
CA TYR A 207 0.63 -2.75 3.07
C TYR A 207 1.19 -2.30 4.41
N ILE A 208 2.41 -1.78 4.47
CA ILE A 208 3.11 -1.47 5.72
C ILE A 208 3.47 0.01 5.71
N ASP A 209 3.29 0.71 6.84
CA ASP A 209 3.83 2.06 6.99
C ASP A 209 5.36 2.03 6.85
N PRO A 210 5.97 2.91 6.04
CA PRO A 210 7.41 2.88 5.82
C PRO A 210 8.23 2.90 7.10
N LEU A 211 7.78 3.64 8.12
CA LEU A 211 8.48 3.74 9.40
C LEU A 211 8.27 2.54 10.35
N ASN A 212 7.43 1.58 9.97
CA ASN A 212 7.13 0.41 10.80
C ASN A 212 7.80 -0.89 10.32
N ILE A 213 8.36 -0.92 9.11
CA ILE A 213 9.09 -2.09 8.63
C ILE A 213 10.50 -2.13 9.23
N LYS A 214 10.89 -3.33 9.69
CA LYS A 214 12.19 -3.60 10.33
C LYS A 214 12.80 -4.89 9.80
N ALA A 215 14.09 -5.07 10.09
CA ALA A 215 14.80 -6.31 9.79
C ALA A 215 15.61 -6.78 11.01
N GLU A 216 15.81 -8.10 11.11
CA GLU A 216 16.67 -8.71 12.13
C GLU A 216 17.50 -9.83 11.53
N ALA A 217 18.78 -9.91 11.90
CA ALA A 217 19.62 -11.07 11.61
C ALA A 217 19.23 -12.23 12.55
N ILE A 218 18.74 -13.32 11.97
CA ILE A 218 18.27 -14.49 12.72
C ILE A 218 19.24 -15.67 12.67
N VAL A 219 20.23 -15.65 11.76
CA VAL A 219 21.35 -16.59 11.54
C VAL A 219 21.00 -18.06 11.81
N ASN A 220 20.98 -18.88 10.75
CA ASN A 220 20.65 -20.31 10.79
C ASN A 220 19.24 -20.64 11.31
N LYS A 221 18.29 -19.71 11.19
CA LYS A 221 16.88 -19.89 11.52
C LYS A 221 16.01 -19.67 10.29
N SER A 222 14.81 -20.25 10.29
CA SER A 222 13.78 -19.94 9.29
C SER A 222 13.00 -18.69 9.67
N ALA A 223 12.26 -18.11 8.73
CA ALA A 223 11.42 -16.94 9.02
C ALA A 223 10.41 -17.23 10.15
N GLU A 224 9.83 -18.43 10.15
CA GLU A 224 8.82 -18.86 11.13
C GLU A 224 9.38 -19.06 12.53
N SER A 225 10.68 -19.34 12.64
CA SER A 225 11.38 -19.53 13.92
C SER A 225 12.04 -18.24 14.43
N SER A 226 11.78 -17.10 13.78
CA SER A 226 12.26 -15.78 14.22
C SER A 226 11.64 -15.30 15.54
N GLY A 227 10.45 -15.79 15.89
CA GLY A 227 9.70 -15.34 17.06
C GLY A 227 8.93 -14.03 16.86
N LYS A 228 8.89 -13.50 15.62
CA LYS A 228 8.11 -12.30 15.28
C LYS A 228 6.65 -12.67 15.01
N ALA A 229 5.72 -11.81 15.42
CA ALA A 229 4.29 -12.01 15.21
C ALA A 229 3.90 -11.81 13.74
N ASN A 230 4.39 -10.71 13.14
CA ASN A 230 4.28 -10.46 11.71
C ASN A 230 5.66 -10.54 11.08
N TYR A 231 5.82 -11.34 10.03
CA TYR A 231 7.12 -11.55 9.40
C TYR A 231 7.03 -11.98 7.95
N SER A 232 8.13 -11.75 7.23
CA SER A 232 8.44 -12.40 5.97
C SER A 232 9.94 -12.67 5.87
N ASN A 233 10.37 -13.51 4.93
CA ASN A 233 11.79 -13.68 4.68
C ASN A 233 12.42 -12.39 4.11
N SER A 234 13.74 -12.30 4.25
CA SER A 234 14.52 -11.13 3.83
C SER A 234 15.30 -11.40 2.53
N SER A 235 16.35 -10.61 2.31
CA SER A 235 17.28 -10.70 1.19
C SER A 235 17.89 -12.10 1.04
N PHE A 236 18.56 -12.34 -0.09
CA PHE A 236 19.29 -13.56 -0.38
C PHE A 236 20.36 -13.84 0.67
N PHE A 237 20.79 -15.10 0.76
CA PHE A 237 21.81 -15.52 1.70
C PHE A 237 22.73 -16.59 1.09
N GLY A 238 23.92 -16.72 1.68
CA GLY A 238 24.89 -17.76 1.37
C GLY A 238 25.26 -18.55 2.62
N TRP A 239 26.13 -19.55 2.43
CA TRP A 239 26.66 -20.38 3.51
C TRP A 239 28.16 -20.16 3.65
N GLU A 240 28.59 -19.84 4.87
CA GLU A 240 29.99 -19.86 5.24
C GLU A 240 30.48 -21.31 5.40
N ALA A 241 31.80 -21.51 5.32
CA ALA A 241 32.43 -22.81 5.59
C ALA A 241 32.19 -23.31 7.03
N THR A 242 31.88 -22.40 7.95
CA THR A 242 31.53 -22.66 9.36
C THR A 242 30.13 -23.27 9.51
N GLY A 243 29.32 -23.27 8.44
CA GLY A 243 27.92 -23.69 8.47
C GLY A 243 26.94 -22.59 8.90
N ASN A 244 27.41 -21.34 9.04
CA ASN A 244 26.54 -20.19 9.28
C ASN A 244 26.01 -19.59 7.97
N THR A 245 24.77 -19.12 8.00
CA THR A 245 24.25 -18.26 6.93
C THR A 245 24.86 -16.86 7.04
N TYR A 246 25.07 -16.22 5.89
CA TYR A 246 25.43 -14.80 5.79
C TYR A 246 24.56 -14.12 4.73
N SER A 247 24.34 -12.80 4.84
CA SER A 247 23.53 -12.07 3.87
C SER A 247 24.25 -11.93 2.53
N VAL A 248 23.50 -12.08 1.45
CA VAL A 248 23.88 -11.75 0.09
C VAL A 248 23.02 -10.56 -0.34
N GLY A 249 23.26 -9.42 0.31
CA GLY A 249 22.53 -8.18 0.10
C GLY A 249 22.81 -7.09 1.14
N ILE A 250 22.21 -5.92 0.94
CA ILE A 250 22.18 -4.79 1.86
C ILE A 250 20.96 -4.93 2.76
N ILE A 251 21.16 -4.78 4.07
CA ILE A 251 20.11 -4.80 5.09
C ILE A 251 20.43 -3.73 6.15
N VAL A 252 19.49 -2.82 6.37
CA VAL A 252 19.53 -1.81 7.43
C VAL A 252 18.21 -1.85 8.21
N SER A 253 18.28 -1.73 9.54
CA SER A 253 17.10 -1.60 10.40
C SER A 253 17.37 -0.59 11.49
N ASP A 254 16.45 0.33 11.73
CA ASP A 254 16.57 1.41 12.71
C ASP A 254 17.89 2.20 12.58
N GLY A 255 18.38 2.37 11.36
CA GLY A 255 19.67 3.00 11.03
C GLY A 255 20.91 2.15 11.30
N GLN A 256 20.75 0.94 11.86
CA GLN A 256 21.84 -0.01 12.04
C GLN A 256 22.04 -0.84 10.77
N ILE A 257 23.26 -0.79 10.23
CA ILE A 257 23.68 -1.64 9.11
C ILE A 257 23.85 -3.07 9.65
N ILE A 258 22.95 -3.96 9.23
CA ILE A 258 23.02 -5.40 9.50
C ILE A 258 23.92 -6.09 8.47
N SER A 259 23.78 -5.70 7.20
CA SER A 259 24.63 -6.16 6.10
C SER A 259 24.80 -5.05 5.07
N ASN A 260 26.00 -4.96 4.50
CA ASN A 260 26.31 -4.05 3.39
C ASN A 260 27.11 -4.82 2.33
N TYR A 261 26.45 -5.80 1.71
CA TYR A 261 27.06 -6.65 0.70
C TYR A 261 26.40 -6.43 -0.66
N ALA A 262 27.13 -5.78 -1.57
CA ALA A 262 26.75 -5.69 -2.97
C ALA A 262 26.95 -7.05 -3.66
N THR A 263 25.84 -7.74 -3.86
CA THR A 263 25.83 -9.09 -4.43
C THR A 263 26.52 -9.13 -5.79
N HIS A 264 27.34 -10.17 -5.98
CA HIS A 264 28.09 -10.45 -7.23
C HIS A 264 29.01 -9.32 -7.73
N GLY A 265 29.32 -8.31 -6.89
CA GLY A 265 30.16 -7.18 -7.28
C GLY A 265 29.45 -6.13 -8.14
N TYR A 266 28.11 -6.16 -8.20
CA TYR A 266 27.28 -5.19 -8.92
C TYR A 266 26.41 -4.40 -7.92
N PRO A 267 26.03 -3.15 -8.25
CA PRO A 267 24.97 -2.46 -7.52
C PRO A 267 23.69 -3.30 -7.54
N VAL A 268 22.98 -3.36 -6.40
CA VAL A 268 21.76 -4.16 -6.24
C VAL A 268 20.56 -3.27 -5.97
N THR A 269 19.42 -3.58 -6.59
CA THR A 269 18.17 -2.88 -6.32
C THR A 269 17.84 -3.00 -4.84
N THR A 270 17.64 -1.85 -4.21
CA THR A 270 17.46 -1.69 -2.78
C THR A 270 16.27 -0.77 -2.56
N LEU A 271 15.33 -1.22 -1.72
CA LEU A 271 14.29 -0.38 -1.17
C LEU A 271 14.86 0.30 0.07
N ILE A 272 14.77 1.63 0.13
CA ILE A 272 15.34 2.47 1.18
C ILE A 272 14.20 3.29 1.78
N VAL A 273 14.08 3.28 3.10
CA VAL A 273 13.20 4.19 3.84
C VAL A 273 14.09 5.12 4.66
N HIS A 274 13.83 6.41 4.57
CA HIS A 274 14.53 7.44 5.35
C HIS A 274 13.77 7.77 6.64
N TYR A 275 14.46 8.38 7.61
CA TYR A 275 13.85 8.77 8.89
C TYR A 275 12.68 9.77 8.77
N ASP A 276 12.56 10.49 7.65
CA ASP A 276 11.43 11.38 7.37
C ASP A 276 10.21 10.65 6.74
N GLY A 277 10.30 9.33 6.56
CA GLY A 277 9.26 8.50 5.97
C GLY A 277 9.27 8.44 4.45
N SER A 278 10.17 9.18 3.77
CA SER A 278 10.35 9.07 2.33
C SER A 278 10.94 7.70 1.95
N VAL A 279 10.57 7.21 0.76
CA VAL A 279 10.96 5.89 0.27
C VAL A 279 11.54 6.01 -1.14
N GLU A 280 12.68 5.36 -1.36
CA GLU A 280 13.31 5.24 -2.67
C GLU A 280 13.53 3.76 -3.02
N VAL A 281 13.45 3.43 -4.31
CA VAL A 281 13.87 2.12 -4.82
C VAL A 281 14.89 2.36 -5.93
N LYS A 282 16.16 2.03 -5.67
CA LYS A 282 17.27 2.29 -6.59
C LYS A 282 18.39 1.27 -6.42
N GLN A 283 19.29 1.20 -7.39
CA GLN A 283 20.48 0.35 -7.27
C GLN A 283 21.50 1.01 -6.35
N VAL A 284 22.00 0.25 -5.37
CA VAL A 284 22.98 0.69 -4.38
C VAL A 284 24.15 -0.29 -4.34
N TYR A 285 25.37 0.23 -4.31
CA TYR A 285 26.57 -0.57 -4.11
C TYR A 285 27.05 -0.54 -2.65
N ASP A 286 26.91 0.60 -1.99
CA ASP A 286 27.37 0.80 -0.61
C ASP A 286 26.37 1.70 0.13
N ILE A 287 25.64 1.11 1.08
CA ILE A 287 24.59 1.83 1.82
C ILE A 287 25.15 2.93 2.73
N THR A 288 26.45 2.92 3.03
CA THR A 288 27.08 3.98 3.84
C THR A 288 27.19 5.31 3.11
N THR A 289 26.97 5.32 1.79
CA THR A 289 26.94 6.53 0.96
C THR A 289 25.56 7.20 0.94
N GLU A 290 24.53 6.51 1.43
CA GLU A 290 23.16 7.02 1.54
C GLU A 290 22.96 7.72 2.88
N ASN A 291 22.20 8.82 2.89
CA ASN A 291 21.98 9.62 4.10
C ASN A 291 20.65 9.28 4.76
N ASN A 292 20.59 9.39 6.09
CA ASN A 292 19.36 9.28 6.88
C ASN A 292 18.56 7.98 6.64
N VAL A 293 19.24 6.88 6.32
CA VAL A 293 18.58 5.58 6.10
C VAL A 293 18.09 5.02 7.43
N MET A 294 16.78 4.79 7.53
CA MET A 294 16.14 4.12 8.67
C MET A 294 16.06 2.63 8.42
N PHE A 295 15.59 2.23 7.24
CA PHE A 295 15.47 0.84 6.82
C PHE A 295 15.97 0.69 5.38
N ALA A 296 16.60 -0.44 5.08
CA ALA A 296 16.90 -0.82 3.72
C ALA A 296 16.91 -2.33 3.55
N VAL A 297 16.45 -2.82 2.41
CA VAL A 297 16.60 -4.22 2.01
C VAL A 297 16.85 -4.31 0.52
N SER A 298 17.87 -5.06 0.12
CA SER A 298 18.15 -5.34 -1.28
C SER A 298 17.64 -6.70 -1.73
N GLY A 299 17.49 -6.83 -3.04
CA GLY A 299 17.17 -8.09 -3.70
C GLY A 299 17.44 -7.97 -5.20
N CYS A 300 16.66 -8.67 -6.01
CA CYS A 300 16.72 -8.53 -7.46
C CYS A 300 15.67 -7.53 -7.92
N GLY A 301 16.05 -6.49 -8.66
CA GLY A 301 15.08 -5.55 -9.23
C GLY A 301 14.05 -6.26 -10.12
N VAL A 302 12.77 -5.90 -9.97
CA VAL A 302 11.65 -6.43 -10.79
C VAL A 302 10.76 -5.36 -11.39
N LEU A 303 10.81 -4.14 -10.86
CA LEU A 303 10.03 -2.99 -11.34
C LEU A 303 10.93 -1.74 -11.35
N PRO A 304 11.04 -1.00 -12.48
CA PRO A 304 10.20 -1.09 -13.69
C PRO A 304 10.54 -2.24 -14.65
N LYS A 305 11.66 -2.93 -14.45
CA LYS A 305 12.06 -4.10 -15.24
C LYS A 305 12.78 -5.13 -14.37
N VAL A 306 12.87 -6.35 -14.86
CA VAL A 306 13.70 -7.39 -14.25
C VAL A 306 15.18 -7.07 -14.46
N MET A 307 15.95 -7.08 -13.37
CA MET A 307 17.37 -6.68 -13.32
C MET A 307 18.34 -7.86 -13.08
N SER A 308 17.88 -9.11 -13.19
CA SER A 308 18.66 -10.30 -12.81
C SER A 308 20.04 -10.33 -13.46
N SER A 309 20.13 -9.99 -14.74
CA SER A 309 21.40 -9.96 -15.48
C SER A 309 22.31 -8.81 -15.07
N GLU A 310 21.74 -7.61 -14.93
CA GLU A 310 22.45 -6.39 -14.54
C GLU A 310 22.98 -6.43 -13.11
N GLU A 311 22.36 -7.23 -12.24
CA GLU A 311 22.71 -7.40 -10.82
C GLU A 311 23.52 -8.68 -10.56
N GLY A 312 23.92 -9.37 -11.63
CA GLY A 312 24.83 -10.51 -11.56
C GLY A 312 24.17 -11.85 -11.19
N PHE A 313 22.84 -11.94 -11.14
CA PHE A 313 22.09 -13.18 -10.93
C PHE A 313 22.03 -14.04 -12.20
N VAL A 314 23.19 -14.45 -12.70
CA VAL A 314 23.35 -15.24 -13.93
C VAL A 314 24.08 -16.55 -13.68
N GLY A 315 23.87 -17.53 -14.58
CA GLY A 315 24.57 -18.82 -14.53
C GLY A 315 24.21 -19.64 -13.29
N ALA A 316 25.19 -19.90 -12.42
CA ALA A 316 24.96 -20.69 -11.20
C ALA A 316 24.04 -19.99 -10.18
N PHE A 317 23.83 -18.68 -10.34
CA PHE A 317 22.97 -17.85 -9.50
C PHE A 317 21.67 -17.43 -10.22
N ASP A 318 21.30 -18.14 -11.29
CA ASP A 318 20.04 -17.89 -11.99
C ASP A 318 18.85 -18.05 -11.04
N ILE A 319 18.08 -16.97 -10.90
CA ILE A 319 16.89 -16.89 -10.05
C ILE A 319 15.61 -16.67 -10.87
N ASP A 320 15.64 -16.74 -12.20
CA ASP A 320 14.52 -16.34 -13.08
C ASP A 320 13.43 -17.42 -13.22
N ARG A 321 13.64 -18.58 -12.59
CA ARG A 321 12.73 -19.73 -12.58
C ARG A 321 11.36 -19.46 -11.91
N TYR A 322 10.37 -20.27 -12.24
CA TYR A 322 9.10 -20.33 -11.51
C TYR A 322 9.31 -20.90 -10.11
N THR A 323 8.89 -20.17 -9.08
CA THR A 323 9.03 -20.62 -7.69
C THR A 323 8.14 -19.79 -6.76
N ASN A 324 8.08 -20.14 -5.46
CA ASN A 324 7.43 -19.27 -4.47
C ASN A 324 8.25 -17.99 -4.33
N ARG A 325 7.62 -16.82 -4.30
CA ARG A 325 8.34 -15.56 -4.23
C ARG A 325 7.79 -14.66 -3.14
N THR A 326 8.72 -13.98 -2.51
CA THR A 326 8.48 -12.79 -1.72
C THR A 326 9.05 -11.60 -2.50
N TYR A 327 8.30 -10.52 -2.61
CA TYR A 327 8.70 -9.32 -3.32
C TYR A 327 8.09 -8.10 -2.65
N ILE A 328 8.78 -6.97 -2.76
CA ILE A 328 8.48 -5.76 -2.02
C ILE A 328 8.62 -4.54 -2.93
N GLY A 329 7.71 -3.58 -2.79
CA GLY A 329 7.73 -2.32 -3.54
C GLY A 329 7.18 -1.16 -2.72
N TYR A 330 7.13 0.01 -3.35
CA TYR A 330 6.58 1.22 -2.74
C TYR A 330 5.46 1.80 -3.59
N ASN A 331 4.27 1.97 -2.99
CA ASN A 331 3.15 2.69 -3.56
C ASN A 331 3.12 4.12 -2.96
N PRO A 332 3.43 5.16 -3.76
CA PRO A 332 3.46 6.54 -3.29
C PRO A 332 2.07 7.16 -3.10
N GLU A 333 1.04 6.67 -3.80
CA GLU A 333 -0.33 7.17 -3.66
C GLU A 333 -0.90 6.79 -2.28
N MET A 334 -0.61 5.56 -1.83
CA MET A 334 -0.98 5.09 -0.51
C MET A 334 0.03 5.51 0.57
N GLY A 335 1.25 5.90 0.18
CA GLY A 335 2.36 6.09 1.09
C GLY A 335 2.77 4.82 1.82
N LYS A 336 2.66 3.64 1.19
CA LYS A 336 2.88 2.33 1.82
C LYS A 336 3.96 1.52 1.13
N ILE A 337 4.70 0.76 1.94
CA ILE A 337 5.48 -0.37 1.48
C ILE A 337 4.51 -1.52 1.17
N VAL A 338 4.64 -2.15 0.02
CA VAL A 338 3.78 -3.27 -0.40
C VAL A 338 4.63 -4.53 -0.42
N LEU A 339 4.42 -5.42 0.55
CA LEU A 339 5.08 -6.72 0.63
C LEU A 339 4.12 -7.81 0.17
N CYS A 340 4.57 -8.60 -0.80
CA CYS A 340 3.78 -9.64 -1.43
C CYS A 340 4.43 -11.00 -1.28
N VAL A 341 3.62 -12.04 -1.08
CA VAL A 341 4.05 -13.44 -1.14
C VAL A 341 3.09 -14.25 -2.01
N SER A 342 3.62 -14.97 -2.99
CA SER A 342 2.82 -15.82 -3.88
C SER A 342 3.55 -17.08 -4.33
N SER A 343 2.79 -18.13 -4.63
CA SER A 343 3.33 -19.38 -5.17
C SER A 343 3.54 -19.30 -6.69
N SER A 344 4.42 -20.16 -7.23
CA SER A 344 4.58 -20.36 -8.68
C SER A 344 4.70 -19.07 -9.52
N THR A 345 5.52 -18.13 -9.04
CA THR A 345 5.66 -16.77 -9.59
C THR A 345 7.05 -16.57 -10.23
N THR A 346 7.13 -15.87 -11.35
CA THR A 346 8.40 -15.42 -11.98
C THR A 346 8.76 -14.01 -11.52
N LEU A 347 10.02 -13.58 -11.73
CA LEU A 347 10.39 -12.18 -11.46
C LEU A 347 9.54 -11.18 -12.26
N ALA A 348 9.31 -11.45 -13.54
CA ALA A 348 8.47 -10.59 -14.38
C ALA A 348 7.04 -10.49 -13.85
N ARG A 349 6.46 -11.61 -13.38
CA ARG A 349 5.12 -11.57 -12.76
C ARG A 349 5.11 -10.81 -11.44
N ALA A 350 6.15 -10.94 -10.62
CA ALA A 350 6.28 -10.16 -9.39
C ALA A 350 6.32 -8.65 -9.68
N GLY A 351 7.10 -8.23 -10.67
CA GLY A 351 7.12 -6.84 -11.15
C GLY A 351 5.75 -6.36 -11.63
N GLN A 352 5.04 -7.18 -12.42
CA GLN A 352 3.69 -6.86 -12.88
C GLN A 352 2.71 -6.69 -11.71
N VAL A 353 2.73 -7.60 -10.72
CA VAL A 353 1.85 -7.49 -9.55
C VAL A 353 2.12 -6.21 -8.76
N LEU A 354 3.38 -5.84 -8.54
CA LEU A 354 3.70 -4.57 -7.88
C LEU A 354 3.20 -3.36 -8.68
N SER A 355 3.36 -3.39 -10.02
CA SER A 355 2.81 -2.35 -10.90
C SER A 355 1.28 -2.26 -10.81
N ASP A 356 0.58 -3.40 -10.82
CA ASP A 356 -0.88 -3.48 -10.73
C ASP A 356 -1.39 -2.95 -9.37
N LEU A 357 -0.56 -3.07 -8.33
CA LEU A 357 -0.81 -2.54 -6.98
C LEU A 357 -0.34 -1.08 -6.81
N GLY A 358 -0.03 -0.37 -7.90
CA GLY A 358 0.34 1.05 -7.89
C GLY A 358 1.76 1.35 -7.40
N CYS A 359 2.65 0.35 -7.31
CA CYS A 359 4.04 0.60 -6.94
C CYS A 359 4.81 1.28 -8.07
N VAL A 360 5.75 2.17 -7.74
CA VAL A 360 6.63 2.85 -8.70
C VAL A 360 8.02 2.23 -8.83
N GLY A 361 8.36 1.33 -7.91
CA GLY A 361 9.60 0.55 -7.92
C GLY A 361 9.49 -0.66 -7.00
N GLY A 362 10.30 -1.69 -7.26
CA GLY A 362 10.25 -2.90 -6.46
C GLY A 362 11.29 -3.95 -6.81
N LEU A 363 11.47 -4.87 -5.87
CA LEU A 363 12.46 -5.93 -5.92
C LEU A 363 11.88 -7.25 -5.40
N ALA A 364 12.40 -8.35 -5.92
CA ALA A 364 12.19 -9.68 -5.37
C ALA A 364 13.24 -9.98 -4.30
N LEU A 365 12.76 -10.48 -3.16
CA LEU A 365 13.59 -11.03 -2.09
C LEU A 365 13.93 -12.49 -2.38
N ASP A 366 14.52 -13.18 -1.41
CA ASP A 366 14.80 -14.60 -1.59
C ASP A 366 13.51 -15.41 -1.82
N GLY A 367 13.60 -16.42 -2.67
CA GLY A 367 12.45 -17.19 -3.13
C GLY A 367 12.55 -18.68 -2.79
N GLY A 368 11.69 -19.46 -3.44
CA GLY A 368 11.59 -20.90 -3.25
C GLY A 368 11.33 -21.27 -1.81
N GLY A 369 12.19 -22.12 -1.26
CA GLY A 369 12.04 -22.64 0.10
C GLY A 369 12.14 -21.58 1.19
N SER A 370 12.63 -20.38 0.89
CA SER A 370 12.71 -19.27 1.84
C SER A 370 11.43 -18.44 1.91
N ALA A 371 10.60 -18.45 0.85
CA ALA A 371 9.44 -17.59 0.74
C ALA A 371 8.44 -17.88 1.88
N ALA A 372 8.21 -16.89 2.73
CA ALA A 372 7.42 -17.04 3.94
C ALA A 372 6.59 -15.78 4.26
N LEU A 373 5.43 -15.97 4.85
CA LEU A 373 4.63 -14.93 5.49
C LEU A 373 4.02 -15.50 6.76
N GLY A 374 4.05 -14.74 7.85
CA GLY A 374 3.19 -15.00 9.00
C GLY A 374 2.65 -13.70 9.55
N LEU A 375 1.38 -13.72 9.95
CA LEU A 375 0.70 -12.60 10.61
C LEU A 375 0.19 -13.01 11.99
N SER A 376 0.08 -12.02 12.86
CA SER A 376 -0.45 -12.16 14.23
C SER A 376 -1.86 -12.77 14.26
N ASN A 377 -2.67 -12.54 13.24
CA ASN A 377 -4.02 -13.09 13.08
C ASN A 377 -4.04 -14.58 12.66
N GLY A 378 -2.89 -15.22 12.52
CA GLY A 378 -2.77 -16.63 12.14
C GLY A 378 -2.65 -16.89 10.64
N THR A 379 -2.77 -15.86 9.79
CA THR A 379 -2.51 -15.99 8.34
C THR A 379 -1.06 -16.41 8.11
N LYS A 380 -0.85 -17.40 7.23
CA LYS A 380 0.48 -17.92 6.92
C LYS A 380 0.65 -18.33 5.45
N PHE A 381 1.85 -18.07 4.94
CA PHE A 381 2.43 -18.69 3.77
C PHE A 381 3.72 -19.37 4.23
N SER A 382 3.74 -20.70 4.29
CA SER A 382 4.85 -21.43 4.91
C SER A 382 6.02 -21.62 3.95
N SER A 383 7.23 -21.46 4.47
CA SER A 383 8.48 -21.85 3.83
C SER A 383 8.68 -23.38 3.89
N ASP A 384 9.79 -23.90 3.35
CA ASP A 384 10.18 -25.30 3.54
C ASP A 384 10.95 -25.56 4.85
N GLY A 385 10.99 -24.56 5.75
CA GLY A 385 11.81 -24.55 6.96
C GLY A 385 13.26 -24.12 6.71
N ARG A 386 13.53 -23.50 5.54
CA ARG A 386 14.87 -23.07 5.14
C ARG A 386 15.51 -22.18 6.20
N LYS A 387 16.72 -22.56 6.60
CA LYS A 387 17.59 -21.70 7.39
C LYS A 387 18.10 -20.56 6.51
N GLN A 388 17.90 -19.33 6.95
CA GLN A 388 18.28 -18.11 6.24
C GLN A 388 19.06 -17.17 7.18
N TYR A 389 19.46 -16.00 6.68
CA TYR A 389 20.26 -15.06 7.47
C TYR A 389 19.42 -14.04 8.24
N ALA A 390 18.39 -13.47 7.61
CA ALA A 390 17.60 -12.39 8.17
C ALA A 390 16.10 -12.57 7.93
N VAL A 391 15.30 -11.80 8.66
CA VAL A 391 13.85 -11.74 8.56
C VAL A 391 13.41 -10.27 8.46
N LEU A 392 12.33 -10.01 7.72
CA LEU A 392 11.61 -8.75 7.77
C LEU A 392 10.45 -8.88 8.76
N TYR A 393 10.17 -7.84 9.53
CA TYR A 393 9.05 -7.84 10.48
C TYR A 393 8.49 -6.43 10.68
N TRP A 394 7.28 -6.36 11.24
CA TRP A 394 6.57 -5.12 11.52
C TRP A 394 5.60 -5.33 12.69
N GLU A 395 5.23 -4.25 13.37
CA GLU A 395 4.43 -4.29 14.61
C GLU A 395 3.03 -3.75 14.42
#